data_AF-A0A067M6C4-F1
#
_entry.id   AF-A0A067M6C4-F1
#
_cell.length_a   1.000
_cell.length_b   1.000
_cell.length_c   1.000
_cell.angle_alpha   90.00
_cell.angle_beta   90.00
_cell.angle_gamma   90.00
#
_symmetry.space_group_name_H-M   'P 1'
#
loop_
_entity.id
_entity.type
_entity.pdbx_description
1 polymer ?
#
loop_
_entity_poly.entity_id
_entity_poly.type
_entity_poly.pdbx_seq_one_letter_code
_entity_poly.pdbx_strand_id
1 'polypeptide(L)'
;VYDFVRTIPLGKVTTYKVICDALGQGSPRSVGTALRNNPFAPFVPCHRIIASDYFIGGFRGEWGMESKTKTEVNDKMAMLAKEGVGFTKHGYLIGGEEMIWKGQ
;
A
#
# COMPACT_ATOMS: atom_id res chain seq x y z
N VAL A 1 -5.73 9.11 -8.48
CA VAL A 1 -5.16 8.29 -7.38
C VAL A 1 -6.23 7.52 -6.64
N TYR A 2 -7.19 8.19 -5.98
CA TYR A 2 -8.19 7.52 -5.15
C TYR A 2 -9.06 6.53 -5.93
N ASP A 3 -9.52 6.87 -7.14
CA ASP A 3 -10.32 5.96 -7.97
C ASP A 3 -9.56 4.69 -8.35
N PHE A 4 -8.29 4.82 -8.74
CA PHE A 4 -7.43 3.66 -9.01
C PHE A 4 -7.20 2.80 -7.76
N VAL A 5 -7.09 3.42 -6.59
CA VAL A 5 -6.94 2.67 -5.33
C VAL A 5 -8.22 1.89 -4.99
N ARG A 6 -9.40 2.42 -5.35
CA ARG A 6 -10.68 1.73 -5.15
C ARG A 6 -10.86 0.50 -6.04
N THR A 7 -10.16 0.41 -7.16
CA THR A 7 -10.24 -0.75 -8.06
C THR A 7 -9.35 -1.91 -7.64
N ILE A 8 -8.47 -1.72 -6.64
CA ILE A 8 -7.63 -2.81 -6.12
C ILE A 8 -8.53 -3.84 -5.43
N PRO A 9 -8.55 -5.11 -5.86
CA PRO A 9 -9.40 -6.13 -5.23
C PRO A 9 -8.90 -6.52 -3.84
N LEU A 10 -9.79 -7.07 -3.03
CA LEU A 10 -9.44 -7.72 -1.76
C LEU A 10 -8.42 -8.84 -2.00
N GLY A 11 -7.43 -8.96 -1.11
CA GLY A 11 -6.38 -9.99 -1.22
C GLY A 11 -5.27 -9.67 -2.22
N LYS A 12 -5.28 -8.49 -2.83
CA LYS A 12 -4.18 -7.97 -3.64
C LYS A 12 -3.69 -6.64 -3.09
N VAL A 13 -2.45 -6.33 -3.40
CA VAL A 13 -1.82 -5.04 -3.09
C VAL A 13 -1.29 -4.42 -4.37
N THR A 14 -0.96 -3.14 -4.34
CA THR A 14 -0.27 -2.48 -5.46
C THR A 14 0.87 -1.63 -4.93
N THR A 15 1.70 -1.08 -5.82
CA THR A 15 2.82 -0.24 -5.42
C THR A 15 2.59 1.22 -5.81
N TYR A 16 3.23 2.15 -5.10
CA TYR A 16 3.22 3.57 -5.48
C TYR A 16 3.69 3.78 -6.92
N LYS A 17 4.65 2.96 -7.38
CA LYS A 17 5.13 2.98 -8.77
C LYS A 17 4.04 2.56 -9.74
N VAL A 18 3.38 1.43 -9.51
CA VAL A 18 2.30 0.94 -10.38
C VAL A 18 1.17 1.97 -10.51
N ILE A 19 0.77 2.62 -9.41
CA ILE A 19 -0.25 3.68 -9.46
C ILE A 19 0.23 4.86 -10.30
N CYS A 20 1.48 5.28 -10.11
CA CYS A 20 2.07 6.38 -10.88
C CYS A 20 2.10 6.05 -12.38
N ASP A 21 2.55 4.83 -12.72
CA ASP A 21 2.65 4.35 -14.10
C ASP A 21 1.26 4.27 -14.75
N ALA A 22 0.26 3.75 -14.02
CA ALA A 22 -1.11 3.64 -14.51
C ALA A 22 -1.81 5.00 -14.70
N LEU A 23 -1.46 6.01 -13.91
CA LEU A 23 -1.99 7.36 -14.07
C LEU A 23 -1.25 8.16 -15.15
N GLY A 24 -0.08 7.71 -15.59
CA GLY A 24 0.74 8.39 -16.60
C GLY A 24 1.28 9.76 -16.18
N GLN A 25 1.15 10.13 -14.90
CA GLN A 25 1.54 11.46 -14.41
C GLN A 25 1.94 11.46 -12.94
N GLY A 26 2.78 12.43 -12.57
CA GLY A 26 3.25 12.61 -11.20
C GLY A 26 4.45 11.72 -10.86
N SER A 27 4.62 11.45 -9.57
CA SER A 27 5.69 10.59 -9.04
C SER A 27 5.14 9.63 -7.97
N PRO A 28 5.82 8.51 -7.69
CA PRO A 28 5.46 7.63 -6.59
C PRO A 28 5.36 8.37 -5.24
N ARG A 29 6.22 9.38 -5.03
CA ARG A 29 6.19 10.24 -3.85
C ARG A 29 4.91 11.10 -3.79
N SER A 30 4.50 11.70 -4.91
CA SER A 30 3.26 12.49 -4.94
C SER A 30 2.01 11.62 -4.73
N VAL A 31 2.01 10.38 -5.21
CA VAL A 31 0.97 9.38 -4.88
C VAL A 31 0.94 9.12 -3.37
N GLY A 32 2.10 8.93 -2.75
CA GLY A 32 2.23 8.80 -1.29
C GLY A 32 1.68 10.01 -0.52
N THR A 33 1.99 11.23 -0.96
CA THR A 33 1.44 12.46 -0.37
C THR A 33 -0.09 12.53 -0.50
N ALA A 34 -0.64 12.19 -1.67
CA ALA A 34 -2.10 12.16 -1.87
C ALA A 34 -2.77 11.14 -0.93
N LEU A 35 -2.19 9.94 -0.80
CA LEU A 35 -2.71 8.90 0.09
C LEU A 35 -2.59 9.25 1.57
N ARG A 36 -1.52 9.97 1.97
CA ARG A 36 -1.33 10.45 3.34
C ARG A 36 -2.40 11.48 3.74
N ASN A 37 -2.77 12.36 2.82
CA ASN A 37 -3.75 13.42 3.04
C ASN A 37 -5.17 13.02 2.61
N ASN A 38 -5.42 11.71 2.45
CA ASN A 38 -6.69 11.20 1.93
C ASN A 38 -7.85 11.52 2.90
N PRO A 39 -8.81 12.41 2.54
CA PRO A 39 -9.95 12.73 3.39
C PRO A 39 -11.05 11.66 3.34
N PHE A 40 -10.94 10.70 2.41
CA PHE A 40 -11.94 9.65 2.17
C PHE A 40 -11.61 8.33 2.85
N ALA A 41 -10.66 8.32 3.80
CA ALA A 41 -10.46 7.15 4.66
C ALA A 41 -11.70 6.94 5.53
N PRO A 42 -12.27 5.72 5.64
CA PRO A 42 -11.73 4.41 5.24
C PRO A 42 -12.22 3.86 3.88
N PHE A 43 -13.04 4.58 3.12
CA PHE A 43 -13.65 4.09 1.87
C PHE A 43 -12.64 3.80 0.75
N VAL A 44 -11.51 4.51 0.75
CA VAL A 44 -10.40 4.24 -0.17
C VAL A 44 -9.41 3.32 0.54
N PRO A 45 -9.13 2.10 0.03
CA PRO A 45 -8.29 1.10 0.70
C PRO A 45 -6.80 1.45 0.61
N CYS A 46 -6.38 2.56 1.24
CA CYS A 46 -5.02 3.07 1.19
C CYS A 46 -4.00 2.14 1.85
N HIS A 47 -4.44 1.19 2.68
CA HIS A 47 -3.60 0.14 3.26
C HIS A 47 -3.13 -0.90 2.22
N ARG A 48 -3.73 -0.98 1.03
CA ARG A 48 -3.30 -1.89 -0.05
C ARG A 48 -2.11 -1.40 -0.86
N ILE A 49 -1.57 -0.21 -0.57
CA ILE A 49 -0.47 0.38 -1.31
C ILE A 49 0.83 0.18 -0.55
N ILE A 50 1.82 -0.43 -1.18
CA ILE A 50 3.13 -0.73 -0.59
C ILE A 50 4.28 -0.15 -1.43
N ALA A 51 5.51 -0.32 -0.94
CA ALA A 51 6.69 0.12 -1.65
C ALA A 51 6.99 -0.76 -2.88
N SER A 52 7.71 -0.21 -3.85
CA SER A 52 8.01 -0.87 -5.13
C SER A 52 8.94 -2.08 -5.02
N ASP A 53 9.65 -2.20 -3.90
CA ASP A 53 10.51 -3.32 -3.50
C ASP A 53 9.73 -4.38 -2.68
N TYR A 54 8.40 -4.29 -2.68
CA TYR A 54 7.49 -5.17 -1.95
C TYR A 54 7.57 -5.07 -0.43
N PHE A 55 8.18 -4.00 0.07
CA PHE A 55 8.26 -3.73 1.49
C PHE A 55 7.00 -3.04 2.02
N ILE A 56 6.61 -3.38 3.25
CA ILE A 56 5.52 -2.77 4.00
C ILE A 56 5.90 -1.34 4.43
N GLY A 57 5.67 -0.39 3.53
CA GLY A 57 6.03 1.02 3.73
C GLY A 57 4.92 2.00 3.37
N GLY A 58 5.09 3.24 3.82
CA GLY A 58 4.34 4.41 3.36
C GLY A 58 2.93 4.59 3.94
N PHE A 59 2.58 3.87 5.00
CA PHE A 59 1.28 4.02 5.64
C PHE A 59 1.28 5.19 6.62
N ARG A 60 0.37 6.15 6.43
CA ARG A 60 0.30 7.41 7.21
C ARG A 60 1.62 8.21 7.29
N GLY A 61 2.57 7.93 6.42
CA GLY A 61 3.91 8.54 6.43
C GLY A 61 4.95 7.80 7.26
N GLU A 62 4.60 6.68 7.89
CA GLU A 62 5.56 5.81 8.57
C GLU A 62 6.09 4.71 7.66
N TRP A 63 7.34 4.33 7.89
CA TRP A 63 8.07 3.33 7.10
C TRP A 63 8.71 2.30 8.03
N GLY A 64 8.52 1.03 7.66
CA GLY A 64 9.25 -0.10 8.22
C GLY A 64 8.83 -0.58 9.59
N MET A 65 9.40 -1.73 9.95
CA MET A 65 9.16 -2.43 11.23
C MET A 65 9.71 -1.65 12.45
N GLU A 66 10.53 -0.63 12.19
CA GLU A 66 11.13 0.27 13.18
C GLU A 66 10.42 1.64 13.24
N SER A 67 9.18 1.73 12.76
CA SER A 67 8.32 2.89 12.96
C SER A 67 8.37 3.35 14.42
N LYS A 68 8.36 4.68 14.64
CA LYS A 68 8.48 5.27 15.99
C LYS A 68 7.39 4.79 16.94
N THR A 69 6.22 4.46 16.39
CA THR A 69 5.07 3.94 17.13
C THR A 69 4.89 2.44 16.93
N LYS A 70 5.35 1.89 15.79
CA LYS A 70 5.04 0.55 15.24
C LYS A 70 3.55 0.30 14.98
N THR A 71 2.65 1.12 15.50
CA THR A 71 1.20 0.92 15.48
C THR A 71 0.66 0.99 14.06
N GLU A 72 1.04 1.99 13.28
CA GLU A 72 0.48 2.20 11.94
C GLU A 72 0.87 1.09 10.95
N VAL A 73 2.13 0.62 11.00
CA VAL A 73 2.59 -0.49 10.17
C VAL A 73 1.94 -1.80 10.61
N ASN A 74 1.79 -2.04 11.91
CA ASN A 74 1.11 -3.21 12.45
C ASN A 74 -0.38 -3.21 12.10
N ASP A 75 -1.06 -2.07 12.19
CA ASP A 75 -2.47 -1.92 11.82
C ASP A 75 -2.67 -2.20 10.34
N LYS A 76 -1.79 -1.69 9.48
CA LYS A 76 -1.79 -2.02 8.05
C LYS A 76 -1.59 -3.50 7.81
N MET A 77 -0.62 -4.13 8.47
CA MET A 77 -0.41 -5.58 8.36
C MET A 77 -1.63 -6.36 8.85
N ALA A 78 -2.28 -5.94 9.94
CA ALA A 78 -3.47 -6.60 10.46
C ALA A 78 -4.66 -6.47 9.50
N MET A 79 -4.84 -5.30 8.87
CA MET A 79 -5.85 -5.10 7.82
C MET A 79 -5.57 -5.98 6.60
N LEU A 80 -4.32 -6.02 6.13
CA LEU A 80 -3.91 -6.85 4.99
C LEU A 80 -4.01 -8.35 5.30
N ALA A 81 -3.67 -8.78 6.51
CA ALA A 81 -3.79 -10.17 6.95
C ALA A 81 -5.26 -10.64 6.95
N LYS A 82 -6.20 -9.77 7.34
CA LYS A 82 -7.65 -10.06 7.24
C LYS A 82 -8.13 -10.24 5.79
N GLU A 83 -7.41 -9.67 4.83
CA GLU A 83 -7.67 -9.83 3.40
C GLU A 83 -6.91 -11.02 2.78
N GLY A 84 -6.11 -11.75 3.56
CA GLY A 84 -5.30 -12.87 3.08
C GLY A 84 -3.92 -12.47 2.54
N VAL A 85 -3.48 -11.23 2.78
CA VAL A 85 -2.16 -10.74 2.36
C VAL A 85 -1.19 -10.80 3.55
N GLY A 86 -0.16 -11.64 3.42
CA GLY A 86 0.87 -11.83 4.44
C GLY A 86 2.16 -11.06 4.17
N PHE A 87 2.90 -10.76 5.25
CA PHE A 87 4.25 -10.19 5.19
C PHE A 87 5.21 -11.03 6.04
N THR A 88 6.47 -11.08 5.62
CA THR A 88 7.56 -11.72 6.37
C THR A 88 7.86 -10.95 7.65
N LYS A 89 8.61 -11.58 8.57
CA LYS A 89 9.12 -10.92 9.80
C LYS A 89 9.95 -9.66 9.52
N HIS A 90 10.50 -9.55 8.32
CA HIS A 90 11.29 -8.40 7.87
C HIS A 90 10.46 -7.36 7.14
N GLY A 91 9.14 -7.57 6.97
CA GLY A 91 8.24 -6.61 6.35
C GLY A 91 8.10 -6.71 4.83
N TYR A 92 8.60 -7.77 4.21
CA TYR A 92 8.42 -8.01 2.77
C TYR A 92 7.18 -8.85 2.47
N LEU A 93 6.48 -8.52 1.39
CA LEU A 93 5.26 -9.21 0.93
C LEU A 93 5.50 -10.70 0.67
N ILE A 94 4.64 -11.55 1.21
CA ILE A 94 4.60 -12.98 0.91
C ILE A 94 3.84 -13.19 -0.42
N GLY A 95 4.40 -13.98 -1.33
CA GLY A 95 3.86 -14.17 -2.69
C GLY A 95 4.41 -13.19 -3.74
N GLY A 96 5.17 -12.17 -3.32
CA GLY A 96 5.92 -11.29 -4.21
C GLY A 96 5.07 -10.64 -5.30
N GLU A 97 5.56 -10.67 -6.54
CA GLU A 97 4.93 -10.00 -7.68
C GLU A 97 3.51 -10.51 -8.00
N GLU A 98 3.20 -11.78 -7.71
CA GLU A 98 1.88 -12.36 -8.00
C GLU A 98 0.74 -11.70 -7.21
N MET A 99 1.08 -11.10 -6.06
CA MET A 99 0.16 -10.36 -5.22
C MET A 99 -0.04 -8.91 -5.67
N ILE A 100 0.76 -8.44 -6.65
CA ILE A 100 0.71 -7.07 -7.16
C ILE A 100 -0.38 -6.94 -8.22
N TRP A 101 -1.41 -6.19 -7.89
CA TRP A 101 -2.41 -5.73 -8.84
C TRP A 101 -1.88 -4.56 -9.65
N LYS A 102 -1.85 -4.71 -10.98
CA LYS A 102 -1.26 -3.76 -11.93
C LYS A 102 -2.28 -2.90 -12.69
N GLY A 103 -3.57 -3.05 -12.42
CA GLY A 103 -4.63 -2.50 -13.27
C GLY A 103 -5.42 -3.60 -13.99
N GLN A 104 -6.63 -3.27 -14.41
CA GLN A 104 -7.35 -3.92 -15.52
C GLN A 104 -7.29 -3.01 -16.73
#